data_AF-A0A5J6LJI0-F1
#
_entry.id   AF-A0A5J6LJI0-F1
#
_cell.length_a   1.000
_cell.length_b   1.000
_cell.length_c   1.000
_cell.angle_alpha   90.00
_cell.angle_beta   90.00
_cell.angle_gamma   90.00
#
_symmetry.space_group_name_H-M   'P 1'
#
loop_
_entity.id
_entity.type
_entity.pdbx_description
1 polymer ?
#
loop_
_entity_poly.entity_id
_entity_poly.type
_entity_poly.pdbx_seq_one_letter_code
_entity_poly.pdbx_strand_id
1 'polypeptide(L)'
;MKQKTFMQMFREWERMGGRVRASLDRRCVERFGYQTALAFDRYDSIKHAIAGCTIHTRINYRAAATKALGEQWRGRSLELNRMWRNWS
;
A
#
# COMPACT_ATOMS: atom_id res chain seq x y z
N MET A 1 7.62 20.64 10.82
CA MET A 1 7.26 19.22 10.96
C MET A 1 7.10 18.62 9.57
N LYS A 2 7.73 17.48 9.25
CA LYS A 2 7.49 16.81 7.95
C LYS A 2 6.08 16.22 7.96
N GLN A 3 5.27 16.58 6.97
CA GLN A 3 3.93 16.03 6.80
C GLN A 3 4.05 14.53 6.49
N LYS A 4 3.28 13.68 7.19
CA LYS A 4 3.29 12.24 6.93
C LYS A 4 2.63 11.96 5.58
N THR A 5 3.22 11.06 4.79
CA THR A 5 2.59 10.62 3.54
C THR A 5 1.39 9.73 3.82
N PHE A 6 0.49 9.59 2.85
CA PHE A 6 -0.67 8.70 2.94
C PHE A 6 -0.30 7.29 3.44
N MET A 7 0.71 6.67 2.84
CA MET A 7 1.14 5.32 3.19
C MET A 7 1.74 5.21 4.60
N GLN A 8 2.38 6.27 5.10
CA GLN A 8 2.89 6.29 6.47
C GLN A 8 1.74 6.31 7.48
N MET A 9 0.70 7.11 7.21
CA MET A 9 -0.50 7.18 8.06
C MET A 9 -1.32 5.88 7.97
N PHE A 10 -1.46 5.30 6.78
CA PHE A 10 -2.18 4.03 6.59
C PHE A 10 -1.53 2.88 7.38
N ARG A 11 -0.20 2.73 7.31
CA ARG A 11 0.53 1.71 8.09
C ARG A 11 0.48 1.94 9.60
N GLU A 12 0.29 3.18 10.03
CA GLU A 12 0.11 3.54 11.43
C GLU A 12 -1.27 3.08 11.92
N TRP A 13 -2.32 3.32 11.12
CA TRP A 13 -3.66 2.78 11.37
C TRP A 13 -3.69 1.24 11.39
N GLU A 14 -3.05 0.56 10.42
CA GLU A 14 -2.97 -0.91 10.42
C GLU A 14 -2.37 -1.45 11.72
N ARG A 15 -1.30 -0.81 12.21
CA ARG A 15 -0.63 -1.17 13.49
C ARG A 15 -1.50 -0.91 14.73
N MET A 16 -2.47 0.00 14.66
CA MET A 16 -3.45 0.22 15.73
C MET A 16 -4.49 -0.92 15.84
N GLY A 17 -4.43 -1.91 14.94
CA GLY A 17 -5.30 -3.08 14.95
C GLY A 17 -6.55 -2.90 14.08
N GLY A 18 -6.38 -2.36 12.86
CA GLY A 18 -7.42 -2.06 11.85
C GLY A 18 -8.34 -3.22 11.47
N ARG A 19 -9.15 -3.68 12.41
CA ARG A 19 -10.13 -4.76 12.30
C ARG A 19 -11.52 -4.26 11.91
N VAL A 20 -11.73 -2.95 11.97
CA VAL A 20 -12.97 -2.26 11.65
C VAL A 20 -12.65 -1.25 10.55
N ARG A 21 -13.61 -0.95 9.67
CA ARG A 21 -13.50 0.10 8.66
C ARG A 21 -12.95 1.38 9.28
N ALA A 22 -11.94 1.97 8.66
CA ALA A 22 -11.23 3.14 9.17
C ALA A 22 -12.19 4.32 9.42
N SER A 23 -13.19 4.53 8.56
CA SER A 23 -14.21 5.57 8.76
C SER A 23 -15.14 5.34 9.96
N LEU A 24 -15.21 4.11 10.47
CA LEU A 24 -16.00 3.72 11.64
C LEU A 24 -15.15 3.60 12.91
N ASP A 25 -13.83 3.54 12.80
CA ASP A 25 -12.93 3.59 13.96
C ASP A 25 -12.78 5.03 14.45
N ARG A 26 -13.43 5.34 15.57
CA ARG A 26 -13.34 6.64 16.24
C ARG A 26 -11.90 7.11 16.45
N ARG A 27 -10.98 6.20 16.83
CA ARG A 27 -9.56 6.54 17.07
C ARG A 27 -8.85 6.91 15.77
N CYS A 28 -9.26 6.32 14.65
CA CYS A 28 -8.74 6.65 13.33
C CYS A 28 -9.23 8.02 12.88
N VAL A 29 -10.53 8.29 13.02
CA VAL A 29 -11.14 9.57 12.63
C VAL A 29 -10.58 10.72 13.47
N GLU A 30 -10.44 10.55 14.78
CA GLU A 30 -9.86 11.56 15.67
C GLU A 30 -8.38 11.85 15.35
N ARG A 31 -7.62 10.84 14.93
CA ARG A 31 -6.16 10.97 14.69
C ARG A 31 -5.80 11.49 13.30
N PHE A 32 -6.53 11.06 12.27
CA PHE A 32 -6.18 11.31 10.87
C PHE A 32 -7.22 12.15 10.11
N GLY A 33 -8.39 12.37 10.71
CA GLY A 33 -9.53 13.03 10.08
C GLY A 33 -10.39 12.08 9.25
N TYR A 34 -11.67 12.44 9.09
CA TYR A 34 -12.68 11.61 8.42
C TYR A 34 -12.35 11.37 6.94
N GLN A 35 -11.86 12.38 6.21
CA GLN A 35 -11.49 12.24 4.79
C GLN A 35 -10.35 11.24 4.60
N THR A 36 -9.33 11.29 5.46
CA THR A 36 -8.21 10.34 5.43
C THR A 36 -8.69 8.93 5.76
N ALA A 37 -9.59 8.79 6.74
CA ALA A 37 -10.18 7.51 7.10
C ALA A 37 -11.01 6.90 5.93
N LEU A 38 -11.78 7.69 5.20
CA LEU A 38 -12.44 7.23 3.97
C LEU A 38 -11.45 6.79 2.89
N ALA A 39 -10.32 7.50 2.75
CA ALA A 39 -9.27 7.10 1.83
C ALA A 39 -8.61 5.77 2.25
N PHE A 40 -8.44 5.52 3.56
CA PHE A 40 -7.98 4.22 4.06
C PHE A 40 -8.96 3.10 3.72
N ASP A 41 -10.27 3.31 3.90
CA ASP A 41 -11.27 2.29 3.54
C ASP A 41 -11.27 1.94 2.06
N ARG A 42 -11.13 2.95 1.18
CA ARG A 42 -11.02 2.73 -0.27
C ARG A 42 -9.74 1.98 -0.63
N TYR A 43 -8.62 2.34 0.01
CA TYR A 43 -7.36 1.67 -0.25
C TYR A 43 -7.36 0.23 0.28
N ASP A 44 -7.91 -0.01 1.47
CA ASP A 44 -8.00 -1.33 2.07
C ASP A 44 -8.91 -2.25 1.24
N SER A 45 -10.05 -1.75 0.76
CA SER A 45 -10.92 -2.52 -0.14
C SER A 45 -10.21 -2.95 -1.42
N ILE A 46 -9.40 -2.08 -2.04
CA ILE A 46 -8.64 -2.39 -3.26
C ILE A 46 -7.46 -3.32 -2.96
N LYS A 47 -6.73 -3.08 -1.86
CA LYS A 47 -5.60 -3.90 -1.41
C LYS A 47 -6.00 -5.37 -1.26
N HIS A 48 -7.23 -5.60 -0.79
CA HIS A 48 -7.83 -6.92 -0.60
C HIS A 48 -8.71 -7.38 -1.79
N ALA A 49 -9.10 -6.49 -2.72
CA ALA A 49 -9.95 -6.81 -3.87
C ALA A 49 -9.32 -7.76 -4.88
N ILE A 50 -7.99 -7.89 -4.93
CA ILE A 50 -7.37 -8.92 -5.75
C ILE A 50 -7.49 -10.26 -5.03
N ALA A 51 -8.69 -10.81 -5.03
CA ALA A 51 -9.00 -12.15 -4.54
C ALA A 51 -8.03 -13.16 -5.18
N GLY A 52 -7.32 -13.94 -4.36
CA GLY A 52 -6.31 -14.90 -4.82
C GLY A 52 -4.90 -14.33 -5.05
N CYS A 53 -4.69 -13.01 -5.00
CA CYS A 53 -3.34 -12.41 -5.06
C CYS A 53 -2.77 -12.20 -3.66
N THR A 54 -2.52 -13.33 -3.00
CA THR A 54 -1.82 -13.42 -1.72
C THR A 54 -0.41 -12.83 -1.81
N ILE A 55 0.24 -12.60 -0.68
CA ILE A 55 1.65 -12.19 -0.67
C ILE A 55 2.53 -13.18 -1.45
N HIS A 56 2.24 -14.49 -1.37
CA HIS A 56 2.93 -15.52 -2.13
C HIS A 56 2.69 -15.37 -3.64
N THR A 57 1.45 -15.09 -4.05
CA THR A 57 1.12 -14.83 -5.46
C THR A 57 1.87 -13.59 -5.98
N ARG A 58 1.97 -12.52 -5.18
CA ARG A 58 2.75 -11.31 -5.54
C ARG A 58 4.24 -11.60 -5.66
N ILE A 59 4.80 -12.40 -4.75
CA ILE A 59 6.20 -12.87 -4.83
C ILE A 59 6.41 -13.68 -6.12
N ASN A 60 5.48 -14.58 -6.45
CA ASN A 60 5.55 -15.40 -7.66
C ASN A 60 5.46 -14.55 -8.94
N TYR A 61 4.56 -13.57 -9.00
CA TYR A 61 4.52 -12.63 -10.12
C TYR A 61 5.82 -11.82 -10.25
N ARG A 62 6.40 -11.39 -9.12
CA ARG A 62 7.69 -10.69 -9.13
C ARG A 62 8.81 -11.60 -9.65
N ALA A 63 8.88 -12.85 -9.19
CA ALA A 63 9.86 -13.82 -9.65
C ALA A 63 9.71 -14.14 -11.14
N ALA A 64 8.48 -14.34 -11.62
CA ALA A 64 8.17 -14.55 -13.03
C ALA A 64 8.57 -13.34 -13.89
N ALA A 65 8.27 -12.12 -13.45
CA ALA A 65 8.65 -10.90 -14.14
C ALA A 65 10.19 -10.68 -14.15
N THR A 66 10.88 -10.95 -13.03
CA THR A 66 12.34 -10.91 -12.97
C THR A 66 12.97 -11.93 -13.93
N LYS A 67 12.43 -13.14 -14.00
CA LYS A 67 12.89 -14.18 -14.93
C LYS A 67 12.63 -13.79 -16.39
N ALA A 68 11.44 -13.27 -16.70
CA ALA A 68 11.07 -12.85 -18.05
C ALA A 68 11.91 -11.68 -18.56
N LEU A 69 12.27 -10.74 -17.68
CA LEU A 69 13.07 -9.57 -18.02
C LEU A 69 14.59 -9.84 -18.03
N GLY A 70 15.05 -10.96 -17.45
CA GLY A 70 16.45 -11.37 -17.46
C GLY A 70 17.41 -10.23 -17.05
N GLU A 71 18.36 -9.90 -17.93
CA GLU A 71 19.35 -8.83 -17.70
C GLU A 71 18.74 -7.42 -17.61
N GLN A 72 17.59 -7.20 -18.25
CA GLN A 72 16.90 -5.90 -18.26
C GLN A 72 16.26 -5.57 -16.91
N TRP A 73 16.07 -6.56 -16.04
CA TRP A 73 15.45 -6.37 -14.73
C TRP A 73 16.18 -5.34 -13.88
N ARG A 74 17.52 -5.27 -13.93
CA ARG A 74 18.30 -4.31 -13.13
C ARG A 74 17.94 -2.86 -13.47
N GLY A 75 17.83 -2.55 -14.77
CA GLY A 75 17.44 -1.22 -15.25
C GLY A 75 15.99 -0.89 -14.92
N ARG A 76 15.07 -1.82 -15.21
CA ARG A 76 13.64 -1.65 -14.95
C ARG A 76 13.29 -1.58 -13.46
N SER A 77 14.01 -2.31 -12.61
CA SER A 77 13.83 -2.26 -11.15
C SER A 77 14.18 -0.88 -10.58
N LEU A 78 15.25 -0.25 -11.06
CA LEU A 78 15.61 1.12 -10.66
C LEU A 78 14.55 2.13 -11.08
N GLU A 79 14.04 2.00 -12.30
CA GLU A 79 12.97 2.84 -12.84
C GLU A 79 11.68 2.72 -12.03
N LEU A 80 11.24 1.48 -11.75
CA LEU A 80 10.07 1.20 -10.92
C LEU A 80 10.24 1.70 -9.48
N ASN A 81 11.41 1.52 -8.88
CA ASN A 81 11.70 2.03 -7.53
C ASN A 81 11.70 3.56 -7.49
N ARG A 82 12.14 4.24 -8.56
CA ARG A 82 12.05 5.71 -8.67
C ARG A 82 10.61 6.16 -8.82
N MET A 83 9.82 5.51 -9.69
CA MET A 83 8.39 5.80 -9.81
C MET A 83 7.66 5.65 -8.48
N TRP A 84 7.89 4.56 -7.75
CA TRP A 84 7.27 4.32 -6.44
C TRP A 84 7.68 5.33 -5.36
N ARG A 85 8.89 5.92 -5.45
CA ARG A 85 9.33 6.98 -4.54
C ARG A 85 8.80 8.35 -4.90
N ASN A 86 8.56 8.60 -6.18
CA ASN A 86 8.08 9.89 -6.71
C ASN A 86 6.55 9.97 -6.86
N TRP A 87 5.85 8.85 -6.69
CA TRP A 87 4.42 8.82 -6.40
C TRP A 87 4.21 9.29 -4.94
N SER A 88 4.34 10.60 -4.75
CA SER A 88 4.05 11.33 -3.51
C SER A 88 3.14 12.50 -3.82
#